data_AF-A0A2T2SVV3-F1
#
_entry.id   AF-A0A2T2SVV3-F1
#
_cell.length_a   1.000
_cell.length_b   1.000
_cell.length_c   1.000
_cell.angle_alpha   90.00
_cell.angle_beta   90.00
_cell.angle_gamma   90.00
#
_symmetry.space_group_name_H-M   'P 1'
#
loop_
_entity.id
_entity.type
_entity.pdbx_description
1 polymer ?
#
loop_
_entity_poly.entity_id
_entity_poly.type
_entity_poly.pdbx_seq_one_letter_code
_entity_poly.pdbx_strand_id
1 'polypeptide(L)'
;GSENSGVYEFTVTIENVSDETNTVLTSESSDEERPVAISPGVFAAHIDQNPVSGDDVLFFAPDGTAESEFPIEGLEEQAEDANASVRAEAITPITGVLVPFSPGAYAVHSDEVSFHNVGGSASDGIRMIGEDGNPGTLVQALEGADGVKSTGTFGSGPTPPGMSQSFTVEGIPGDQFSFATMFIQSNDFYLAFESSGMPLFTNDAPRNGGVTQRVHVYDAGTEPEEESGVGRAQAPRQPESGDFGPDEGDDIARVGDPDNDGLLEEDGFEYDPSHEVIEVTITPQN
;
A
#
# COMPACT_ATOMS: atom_id res chain seq x y z
N GLY A 1 10.25 -24.20 10.66
CA GLY A 1 9.32 -23.13 11.06
C GLY A 1 9.31 -22.14 9.94
N SER A 2 8.44 -22.35 8.96
CA SER A 2 8.37 -21.54 7.73
C SER A 2 6.99 -21.65 7.07
N GLU A 3 5.92 -21.97 7.81
CA GLU A 3 4.59 -22.18 7.21
C GLU A 3 3.72 -20.91 7.18
N ASN A 4 4.13 -19.82 7.85
CA ASN A 4 3.29 -18.60 7.93
C ASN A 4 3.67 -17.48 6.95
N SER A 5 4.91 -17.32 6.50
CA SER A 5 5.25 -16.14 5.70
C SER A 5 4.66 -16.13 4.28
N GLY A 6 4.12 -17.25 3.79
CA GLY A 6 3.58 -17.34 2.41
C GLY A 6 4.61 -17.14 1.29
N VAL A 7 5.85 -16.76 1.62
CA VAL A 7 6.95 -16.45 0.70
C VAL A 7 7.75 -17.70 0.41
N TYR A 8 7.99 -17.94 -0.87
CA TYR A 8 8.83 -19.01 -1.37
C TYR A 8 10.05 -18.41 -2.07
N GLU A 9 11.24 -18.87 -1.68
CA GLU A 9 12.48 -18.53 -2.37
C GLU A 9 12.67 -19.45 -3.57
N PHE A 10 12.93 -18.88 -4.74
CA PHE A 10 13.22 -19.63 -5.96
C PHE A 10 14.63 -19.31 -6.45
N THR A 11 15.39 -20.36 -6.78
CA THR A 11 16.61 -20.20 -7.58
C THR A 11 16.24 -20.35 -9.06
N VAL A 12 16.33 -19.25 -9.82
CA VAL A 12 16.18 -19.28 -11.28
C VAL A 12 17.57 -19.46 -11.90
N THR A 13 17.77 -20.55 -12.65
CA THR A 13 19.00 -20.81 -13.39
C THR A 13 18.74 -20.66 -14.89
N ILE A 14 19.43 -19.72 -15.53
CA ILE A 14 19.43 -19.54 -16.98
C ILE A 14 20.79 -20.04 -17.49
N GLU A 15 20.79 -21.14 -18.23
CA GLU A 15 22.01 -21.77 -18.76
C GLU A 15 22.12 -21.53 -20.27
N ASN A 16 23.27 -21.00 -20.70
CA ASN A 16 23.61 -20.95 -22.11
C ASN A 16 24.05 -22.34 -22.59
N VAL A 17 23.14 -23.05 -23.24
CA VAL A 17 23.40 -24.39 -23.80
C VAL A 17 23.93 -24.36 -25.24
N SER A 18 24.27 -23.19 -25.78
CA SER A 18 24.81 -23.09 -27.14
C SER A 18 26.17 -23.77 -27.24
N ASP A 19 26.33 -24.57 -28.30
CA ASP A 19 27.54 -25.33 -28.59
C ASP A 19 27.80 -25.42 -30.12
N GLU A 20 28.86 -26.10 -30.52
CA GLU A 20 29.22 -26.30 -31.93
C GLU A 20 28.25 -27.20 -32.73
N THR A 21 27.15 -27.65 -32.11
CA THR A 21 26.16 -28.57 -32.68
C THR A 21 24.71 -28.09 -32.61
N ASN A 22 24.42 -26.98 -31.90
CA ASN A 22 23.08 -26.47 -31.63
C ASN A 22 22.92 -24.94 -31.74
N THR A 23 23.71 -24.26 -32.58
CA THR A 23 23.70 -22.77 -32.59
C THR A 23 23.41 -22.14 -33.95
N VAL A 24 22.95 -20.90 -33.92
CA VAL A 24 22.61 -20.06 -35.09
C VAL A 24 23.74 -20.09 -36.12
N LEU A 25 23.37 -20.25 -37.40
CA LEU A 25 24.25 -20.14 -38.56
C LEU A 25 24.90 -18.74 -38.63
N THR A 26 26.01 -18.54 -37.92
CA THR A 26 26.78 -17.29 -37.96
C THR A 26 27.55 -17.20 -39.27
N SER A 27 26.89 -16.67 -40.31
CA SER A 27 27.45 -16.17 -41.58
C SER A 27 28.45 -17.07 -42.35
N GLU A 28 28.04 -17.40 -43.58
CA GLU A 28 28.85 -17.82 -44.74
C GLU A 28 29.37 -19.28 -44.87
N SER A 29 29.06 -20.20 -43.95
CA SER A 29 29.06 -21.62 -44.30
C SER A 29 28.10 -22.41 -43.42
N SER A 30 27.37 -23.35 -44.01
CA SER A 30 26.46 -24.27 -43.31
C SER A 30 27.18 -25.28 -42.41
N ASP A 31 28.51 -25.20 -42.32
CA ASP A 31 29.37 -26.28 -41.84
C ASP A 31 30.16 -25.90 -40.57
N GLU A 32 30.02 -24.66 -40.07
CA GLU A 32 30.67 -24.18 -38.84
C GLU A 32 29.68 -23.38 -37.97
N GLU A 33 28.92 -24.06 -37.12
CA GLU A 33 28.18 -23.42 -36.03
C GLU A 33 29.15 -22.94 -34.95
N ARG A 34 28.88 -21.76 -34.37
CA ARG A 34 29.67 -21.23 -33.25
C ARG A 34 28.76 -20.97 -32.06
N PRO A 35 29.20 -21.30 -30.83
CA PRO A 35 28.49 -20.92 -29.61
C PRO A 35 28.24 -19.42 -29.58
N VAL A 36 27.06 -19.02 -29.10
CA VAL A 36 26.64 -17.61 -29.02
C VAL A 36 26.61 -17.23 -27.55
N ALA A 37 27.32 -16.17 -27.20
CA ALA A 37 27.24 -15.64 -25.84
C ALA A 37 25.85 -15.06 -25.56
N ILE A 38 25.35 -15.26 -24.35
CA ILE A 38 24.14 -14.59 -23.85
C ILE A 38 24.61 -13.40 -23.01
N SER A 39 24.00 -12.24 -23.23
CA SER A 39 24.24 -11.01 -22.46
C SER A 39 23.75 -11.13 -21.01
N PRO A 40 24.21 -10.26 -20.08
CA PRO A 40 23.54 -10.09 -18.80
C PRO A 40 22.04 -9.82 -18.99
N GLY A 41 21.20 -10.30 -18.07
CA GLY A 41 19.75 -10.08 -18.11
C GLY A 41 19.26 -9.21 -16.96
N VAL A 42 18.03 -8.73 -17.10
CA VAL A 42 17.24 -8.06 -16.06
C VAL A 42 15.99 -8.90 -15.81
N PHE A 43 15.54 -8.96 -14.56
CA PHE A 43 14.32 -9.66 -14.17
C PHE A 43 13.57 -8.83 -13.12
N ALA A 44 12.29 -9.12 -12.94
CA ALA A 44 11.51 -8.67 -11.81
C ALA A 44 10.50 -9.76 -11.43
N ALA A 45 10.30 -9.95 -10.14
CA ALA A 45 9.12 -10.64 -9.63
C ALA A 45 8.03 -9.57 -9.44
N HIS A 46 6.88 -9.76 -10.09
CA HIS A 46 5.76 -8.82 -10.00
C HIS A 46 4.43 -9.58 -10.04
N ILE A 47 3.38 -8.95 -9.54
CA ILE A 47 2.00 -9.41 -9.76
C ILE A 47 1.48 -8.82 -11.06
N ASP A 48 0.44 -9.43 -11.64
CA ASP A 48 -0.30 -8.83 -12.74
C ASP A 48 -1.00 -7.58 -12.20
N GLN A 49 -0.41 -6.40 -12.46
CA GLN A 49 -0.99 -5.13 -12.07
C GLN A 49 -2.17 -4.85 -13.01
N ASN A 50 -3.30 -5.51 -12.79
CA ASN A 50 -4.55 -5.10 -13.43
C ASN A 50 -4.78 -3.61 -13.10
N PRO A 51 -4.86 -2.72 -14.10
CA PRO A 51 -4.06 -1.51 -14.12
C PRO A 51 -4.67 -0.44 -13.23
N VAL A 52 -3.83 0.19 -12.40
CA VAL A 52 -4.19 1.49 -11.83
C VAL A 52 -3.29 2.64 -12.30
N SER A 53 -2.23 2.39 -13.07
CA SER A 53 -1.46 3.52 -13.62
C SER A 53 -0.56 3.22 -14.82
N GLY A 54 -0.89 2.32 -15.76
CA GLY A 54 -0.19 2.27 -17.06
C GLY A 54 1.33 1.98 -17.06
N ASP A 55 1.92 1.71 -15.90
CA ASP A 55 3.34 1.46 -15.67
C ASP A 55 3.57 -0.02 -15.33
N ASP A 56 3.08 -0.90 -16.20
CA ASP A 56 3.26 -2.34 -16.03
C ASP A 56 4.75 -2.73 -16.13
N VAL A 57 5.16 -3.74 -15.36
CA VAL A 57 6.47 -4.38 -15.52
C VAL A 57 6.47 -5.19 -16.82
N LEU A 58 6.75 -4.51 -17.92
CA LEU A 58 6.74 -5.11 -19.26
C LEU A 58 8.15 -5.48 -19.72
N PHE A 59 8.32 -6.70 -20.23
CA PHE A 59 9.53 -7.07 -20.98
C PHE A 59 9.26 -7.21 -22.47
N PHE A 60 7.99 -7.08 -22.89
CA PHE A 60 7.53 -7.21 -24.27
C PHE A 60 6.29 -6.33 -24.51
N ALA A 61 6.09 -5.86 -25.74
CA ALA A 61 4.87 -5.15 -26.12
C ALA A 61 3.65 -6.12 -26.07
N PRO A 62 2.59 -5.81 -25.30
CA PRO A 62 1.48 -6.74 -25.06
C PRO A 62 0.64 -7.07 -26.31
N ASP A 63 0.72 -6.28 -27.38
CA ASP A 63 -0.03 -6.52 -28.63
C ASP A 63 0.82 -7.08 -29.78
N GLY A 64 2.12 -7.29 -29.56
CA GLY A 64 3.04 -7.83 -30.57
C GLY A 64 3.19 -6.95 -31.81
N THR A 65 2.74 -5.69 -31.78
CA THR A 65 3.00 -4.75 -32.86
C THR A 65 4.39 -4.14 -32.65
N ALA A 66 5.25 -4.27 -33.65
CA ALA A 66 6.61 -3.72 -33.64
C ALA A 66 6.66 -2.17 -33.65
N GLU A 67 5.52 -1.53 -33.52
CA GLU A 67 5.28 -0.08 -33.63
C GLU A 67 4.42 0.37 -32.45
N SER A 68 4.73 -0.07 -31.22
CA SER A 68 4.11 0.58 -30.06
C SER A 68 4.64 2.01 -29.96
N GLU A 69 3.74 2.99 -29.91
CA GLU A 69 4.06 4.41 -29.67
C GLU A 69 4.74 4.68 -28.31
N PHE A 70 5.01 3.61 -27.54
CA PHE A 70 5.66 3.61 -26.24
C PHE A 70 6.87 2.67 -26.29
N PRO A 71 8.09 3.17 -26.54
CA PRO A 71 9.30 2.37 -26.33
C PRO A 71 9.41 2.02 -24.85
N ILE A 72 9.53 0.73 -24.54
CA ILE A 72 9.77 0.27 -23.18
C ILE A 72 11.20 0.69 -22.81
N GLU A 73 11.34 1.62 -21.87
CA GLU A 73 12.63 2.19 -21.45
C GLU A 73 13.62 1.09 -21.05
N GLY A 74 14.84 1.17 -21.59
CA GLY A 74 15.93 0.23 -21.31
C GLY A 74 15.97 -1.04 -22.15
N LEU A 75 14.95 -1.34 -22.97
CA LEU A 75 14.98 -2.55 -23.82
C LEU A 75 15.91 -2.40 -25.04
N GLU A 76 16.07 -1.19 -25.57
CA GLU A 76 16.99 -0.93 -26.68
C GLU A 76 18.44 -1.13 -26.24
N GLU A 77 18.83 -0.53 -25.11
CA GLU A 77 20.16 -0.66 -24.53
C GLU A 77 20.47 -2.12 -24.13
N GLN A 78 19.46 -2.85 -23.65
CA GLN A 78 19.60 -4.27 -23.37
C GLN A 78 19.81 -5.10 -24.65
N ALA A 79 19.08 -4.79 -25.72
CA ALA A 79 19.11 -5.54 -26.97
C ALA A 79 20.34 -5.24 -27.84
N GLU A 80 20.79 -3.98 -27.89
CA GLU A 80 21.87 -3.52 -28.76
C GLU A 80 23.22 -3.48 -28.04
N ASP A 81 23.25 -3.06 -26.78
CA ASP A 81 24.48 -2.80 -26.03
C ASP A 81 24.76 -3.80 -24.90
N ALA A 82 23.87 -4.78 -24.69
CA ALA A 82 23.91 -5.70 -23.56
C ALA A 82 23.90 -4.99 -22.19
N ASN A 83 23.29 -3.79 -22.13
CA ASN A 83 23.23 -2.98 -20.93
C ASN A 83 21.87 -3.10 -20.22
N ALA A 84 21.83 -3.97 -19.22
CA ALA A 84 20.64 -4.21 -18.41
C ALA A 84 20.33 -3.11 -17.38
N SER A 85 21.27 -2.18 -17.14
CA SER A 85 21.14 -1.24 -16.02
C SER A 85 19.98 -0.27 -16.20
N VAL A 86 19.77 0.22 -17.42
CA VAL A 86 18.71 1.18 -17.74
C VAL A 86 17.35 0.56 -17.44
N ARG A 87 17.13 -0.69 -17.86
CA ARG A 87 15.88 -1.39 -17.56
C ARG A 87 15.73 -1.70 -16.08
N ALA A 88 16.82 -2.10 -15.40
CA ALA A 88 16.79 -2.36 -13.96
C ALA A 88 16.41 -1.10 -13.16
N GLU A 89 16.95 0.06 -13.52
CA GLU A 89 16.61 1.35 -12.92
C GLU A 89 15.16 1.75 -13.22
N ALA A 90 14.71 1.59 -14.47
CA ALA A 90 13.35 1.93 -14.90
C ALA A 90 12.26 1.10 -14.20
N ILE A 91 12.51 -0.19 -13.92
CA ILE A 91 11.53 -1.05 -13.25
C ILE A 91 11.56 -0.95 -11.73
N THR A 92 12.66 -0.47 -11.13
CA THR A 92 12.78 -0.31 -9.67
C THR A 92 11.58 0.40 -9.03
N PRO A 93 11.13 1.59 -9.50
CA PRO A 93 10.00 2.30 -8.87
C PRO A 93 8.63 1.62 -9.08
N ILE A 94 8.53 0.65 -9.98
CA ILE A 94 7.28 -0.04 -10.34
C ILE A 94 7.31 -1.53 -9.93
N THR A 95 8.37 -1.94 -9.25
CA THR A 95 8.54 -3.26 -8.64
C THR A 95 8.61 -3.13 -7.13
N GLY A 96 8.05 -4.09 -6.41
CA GLY A 96 7.95 -4.05 -4.95
C GLY A 96 6.50 -4.15 -4.49
N VAL A 97 6.30 -3.95 -3.19
CA VAL A 97 4.97 -4.03 -2.57
C VAL A 97 4.28 -2.67 -2.75
N LEU A 98 3.24 -2.63 -3.59
CA LEU A 98 2.36 -1.47 -3.70
C LEU A 98 1.49 -1.37 -2.44
N VAL A 99 1.55 -0.28 -1.69
CA VAL A 99 0.69 -0.04 -0.52
C VAL A 99 -0.45 0.93 -0.89
N PRO A 100 -1.61 0.47 -1.40
CA PRO A 100 -2.75 1.38 -1.54
C PRO A 100 -3.36 1.72 -0.17
N PHE A 101 -4.11 2.82 -0.08
CA PHE A 101 -5.00 3.07 1.05
C PHE A 101 -6.33 2.37 0.85
N SER A 102 -6.89 1.75 1.88
CA SER A 102 -8.24 1.19 1.78
C SER A 102 -9.30 2.29 1.70
N PRO A 103 -10.54 1.94 1.31
CA PRO A 103 -11.70 2.71 1.76
C PRO A 103 -11.62 2.99 3.26
N GLY A 104 -12.10 4.15 3.67
CA GLY A 104 -12.08 4.57 5.07
C GLY A 104 -13.42 5.09 5.56
N ALA A 105 -13.52 5.28 6.86
CA ALA A 105 -14.67 5.88 7.53
C ALA A 105 -14.30 7.26 8.03
N TYR A 106 -15.25 8.19 8.02
CA TYR A 106 -15.11 9.49 8.68
C TYR A 106 -16.27 9.80 9.60
N ALA A 107 -16.06 10.73 10.53
CA ALA A 107 -17.13 11.35 11.29
C ALA A 107 -16.85 12.82 11.58
N VAL A 108 -17.91 13.62 11.59
CA VAL A 108 -17.95 14.93 12.24
C VAL A 108 -18.71 14.77 13.55
N HIS A 109 -18.10 15.14 14.66
CA HIS A 109 -18.64 14.87 16.00
C HIS A 109 -18.25 15.94 17.02
N SER A 110 -18.84 15.90 18.21
CA SER A 110 -18.42 16.73 19.35
C SER A 110 -17.09 16.22 19.94
N ASP A 111 -16.45 17.03 20.77
CA ASP A 111 -15.26 16.66 21.54
C ASP A 111 -15.51 15.61 22.65
N GLU A 112 -16.78 15.28 22.91
CA GLU A 112 -17.18 14.21 23.84
C GLU A 112 -17.12 12.81 23.21
N VAL A 113 -17.09 12.71 21.87
CA VAL A 113 -17.02 11.44 21.15
C VAL A 113 -15.58 11.00 20.97
N SER A 114 -15.29 9.76 21.37
CA SER A 114 -14.03 9.08 21.07
C SER A 114 -14.22 8.21 19.82
N PHE A 115 -13.53 8.53 18.74
CA PHE A 115 -13.66 7.84 17.45
C PHE A 115 -13.05 6.43 17.48
N HIS A 116 -11.93 6.28 18.19
CA HIS A 116 -11.34 5.01 18.59
C HIS A 116 -10.93 5.07 20.07
N ASN A 117 -10.39 3.99 20.64
CA ASN A 117 -10.09 3.91 22.08
C ASN A 117 -8.64 3.48 22.31
N VAL A 118 -7.67 4.36 22.03
CA VAL A 118 -6.24 4.11 22.30
C VAL A 118 -6.02 3.74 23.77
N GLY A 119 -5.30 2.64 24.00
CA GLY A 119 -5.09 2.03 25.32
C GLY A 119 -6.27 1.18 25.82
N GLY A 120 -7.18 0.81 24.93
CA GLY A 120 -8.19 -0.20 25.17
C GLY A 120 -8.48 -0.99 23.89
N SER A 121 -9.30 -2.05 24.00
CA SER A 121 -9.62 -2.91 22.86
C SER A 121 -10.28 -2.16 21.69
N ALA A 122 -9.94 -2.56 20.47
CA ALA A 122 -10.59 -2.08 19.27
C ALA A 122 -12.10 -2.37 19.29
N SER A 123 -12.88 -1.41 18.77
CA SER A 123 -14.28 -1.69 18.44
C SER A 123 -14.34 -2.57 17.20
N ASP A 124 -15.43 -3.32 17.02
CA ASP A 124 -15.67 -4.10 15.80
C ASP A 124 -15.48 -3.25 14.53
N GLY A 125 -15.85 -1.96 14.58
CA GLY A 125 -15.66 -1.05 13.45
C GLY A 125 -14.20 -0.71 13.16
N ILE A 126 -13.36 -0.55 14.18
CA ILE A 126 -11.93 -0.27 14.02
C ILE A 126 -11.19 -1.54 13.60
N ARG A 127 -11.52 -2.70 14.19
CA ARG A 127 -11.00 -4.01 13.75
C ARG A 127 -11.23 -4.22 12.26
N MET A 128 -12.46 -4.05 11.78
CA MET A 128 -12.79 -4.23 10.36
C MET A 128 -12.05 -3.24 9.43
N ILE A 129 -11.63 -2.07 9.92
CA ILE A 129 -10.79 -1.17 9.14
C ILE A 129 -9.34 -1.65 9.16
N GLY A 130 -8.81 -2.01 10.33
CA GLY A 130 -7.43 -2.48 10.49
C GLY A 130 -7.14 -3.75 9.69
N GLU A 131 -7.99 -4.76 9.80
CA GLU A 131 -7.74 -6.08 9.22
C GLU A 131 -8.14 -6.17 7.73
N ASP A 132 -9.25 -5.53 7.35
CA ASP A 132 -9.91 -5.75 6.05
C ASP A 132 -10.05 -4.46 5.21
N GLY A 133 -9.71 -3.30 5.77
CA GLY A 133 -9.99 -2.03 5.11
C GLY A 133 -11.47 -1.77 4.84
N ASN A 134 -12.35 -2.33 5.68
CA ASN A 134 -13.79 -2.27 5.54
C ASN A 134 -14.42 -1.26 6.53
N PRO A 135 -14.79 -0.05 6.06
CA PRO A 135 -15.34 0.99 6.93
C PRO A 135 -16.81 0.80 7.32
N GLY A 136 -17.50 -0.19 6.74
CA GLY A 136 -18.96 -0.30 6.83
C GLY A 136 -19.48 -0.52 8.24
N THR A 137 -18.77 -1.31 9.06
CA THR A 137 -19.15 -1.59 10.44
C THR A 137 -18.99 -0.34 11.33
N LEU A 138 -17.90 0.43 11.15
CA LEU A 138 -17.69 1.66 11.90
C LEU A 138 -18.74 2.73 11.57
N VAL A 139 -19.06 2.91 10.29
CA VAL A 139 -20.09 3.87 9.86
C VAL A 139 -21.45 3.50 10.45
N GLN A 140 -21.83 2.22 10.44
CA GLN A 140 -23.08 1.76 11.07
C GLN A 140 -23.10 2.01 12.58
N ALA A 141 -21.98 1.86 13.28
CA ALA A 141 -21.90 2.11 14.72
C ALA A 141 -22.01 3.60 15.06
N LEU A 142 -21.48 4.48 14.21
CA LEU A 142 -21.51 5.93 14.41
C LEU A 142 -22.80 6.59 13.91
N GLU A 143 -23.57 5.93 13.04
CA GLU A 143 -24.79 6.48 12.48
C GLU A 143 -25.86 6.70 13.57
N GLY A 144 -26.19 7.97 13.82
CA GLY A 144 -27.17 8.36 14.84
C GLY A 144 -26.67 8.24 16.28
N ALA A 145 -25.39 7.99 16.50
CA ALA A 145 -24.78 8.00 17.83
C ALA A 145 -24.81 9.41 18.44
N ASP A 146 -24.98 9.49 19.76
CA ASP A 146 -24.99 10.76 20.49
C ASP A 146 -23.66 11.51 20.28
N GLY A 147 -23.75 12.79 19.93
CA GLY A 147 -22.58 13.63 19.64
C GLY A 147 -22.01 13.48 18.23
N VAL A 148 -22.47 12.51 17.42
CA VAL A 148 -22.09 12.39 16.00
C VAL A 148 -23.06 13.18 15.14
N LYS A 149 -22.52 14.11 14.34
CA LYS A 149 -23.30 14.98 13.44
C LYS A 149 -23.44 14.38 12.05
N SER A 150 -22.36 13.80 11.54
CA SER A 150 -22.37 13.06 10.28
C SER A 150 -21.28 12.00 10.29
N THR A 151 -21.50 10.93 9.54
CA THR A 151 -20.53 9.87 9.30
C THR A 151 -20.73 9.32 7.90
N GLY A 152 -19.70 8.68 7.35
CA GLY A 152 -19.80 8.03 6.06
C GLY A 152 -18.49 7.35 5.67
N THR A 153 -18.53 6.69 4.53
CA THR A 153 -17.35 6.10 3.90
C THR A 153 -16.70 7.09 2.93
N PHE A 154 -15.38 7.04 2.80
CA PHE A 154 -14.66 7.62 1.68
C PHE A 154 -13.88 6.53 0.97
N GLY A 155 -13.73 6.68 -0.34
CA GLY A 155 -13.07 5.69 -1.19
C GLY A 155 -13.96 4.54 -1.58
N SER A 156 -14.22 4.42 -2.89
CA SER A 156 -14.99 3.30 -3.44
C SER A 156 -14.18 2.02 -3.61
N GLY A 157 -12.89 2.07 -3.32
CA GLY A 157 -11.92 0.99 -3.43
C GLY A 157 -10.53 1.45 -2.99
N PRO A 158 -9.51 0.59 -3.11
CA PRO A 158 -8.14 0.94 -2.79
C PRO A 158 -7.66 2.18 -3.58
N THR A 159 -6.93 3.07 -2.92
CA THR A 159 -6.32 4.28 -3.51
C THR A 159 -4.84 4.04 -3.69
N PRO A 160 -4.34 3.89 -4.92
CA PRO A 160 -2.90 3.72 -5.11
C PRO A 160 -2.11 5.01 -4.87
N PRO A 161 -0.79 4.90 -4.70
CA PRO A 161 0.12 6.05 -4.65
C PRO A 161 -0.12 7.02 -5.82
N GLY A 162 -0.02 8.32 -5.54
CA GLY A 162 -0.23 9.39 -6.51
C GLY A 162 -1.69 9.71 -6.84
N MET A 163 -2.64 8.87 -6.43
CA MET A 163 -4.07 9.13 -6.56
C MET A 163 -4.61 9.80 -5.29
N SER A 164 -5.67 10.60 -5.45
CA SER A 164 -6.30 11.29 -4.33
C SER A 164 -7.81 11.05 -4.31
N GLN A 165 -8.38 11.18 -3.12
CA GLN A 165 -9.81 11.14 -2.90
C GLN A 165 -10.27 12.42 -2.20
N SER A 166 -11.45 12.91 -2.57
CA SER A 166 -12.05 14.11 -1.99
C SER A 166 -13.49 13.83 -1.60
N PHE A 167 -13.91 14.35 -0.45
CA PHE A 167 -15.30 14.35 0.00
C PHE A 167 -15.56 15.62 0.81
N THR A 168 -16.83 15.94 1.01
CA THR A 168 -17.26 17.16 1.71
C THR A 168 -17.95 16.79 3.01
N VAL A 169 -17.64 17.54 4.07
CA VAL A 169 -18.30 17.44 5.37
C VAL A 169 -18.82 18.82 5.81
N GLU A 170 -19.85 18.83 6.66
CA GLU A 170 -20.43 20.05 7.21
C GLU A 170 -20.07 20.20 8.69
N GLY A 171 -19.35 21.26 9.03
CA GLY A 171 -18.92 21.56 10.40
C GLY A 171 -19.38 22.93 10.89
N ILE A 172 -19.50 23.11 12.20
CA ILE A 172 -19.61 24.39 12.90
C ILE A 172 -18.50 24.51 13.96
N PRO A 173 -18.19 25.73 14.48
CA PRO A 173 -17.22 25.87 15.57
C PRO A 173 -17.55 24.95 16.75
N GLY A 174 -16.54 24.19 17.20
CA GLY A 174 -16.67 23.14 18.22
C GLY A 174 -16.66 21.71 17.64
N ASP A 175 -17.03 21.53 16.36
CA ASP A 175 -17.01 20.22 15.72
C ASP A 175 -15.58 19.71 15.52
N GLN A 176 -15.39 18.42 15.81
CA GLN A 176 -14.22 17.62 15.51
C GLN A 176 -14.43 16.83 14.21
N PHE A 177 -13.35 16.51 13.54
CA PHE A 177 -13.31 15.62 12.38
C PHE A 177 -12.34 14.48 12.64
N SER A 178 -12.84 13.26 12.44
CA SER A 178 -12.06 12.02 12.55
C SER A 178 -12.19 11.21 11.27
N PHE A 179 -11.16 10.44 10.98
CA PHE A 179 -11.19 9.42 9.95
C PHE A 179 -10.31 8.22 10.36
N ALA A 180 -10.56 7.07 9.74
CA ALA A 180 -9.67 5.93 9.74
C ALA A 180 -9.63 5.26 8.36
N THR A 181 -8.46 4.80 7.93
CA THR A 181 -8.23 3.97 6.73
C THR A 181 -7.10 2.99 7.03
N MET A 182 -7.15 1.79 6.45
CA MET A 182 -6.15 0.74 6.65
C MET A 182 -4.81 1.12 6.04
N PHE A 183 -3.74 0.75 6.73
CA PHE A 183 -2.44 0.57 6.09
C PHE A 183 -2.43 -0.83 5.45
N ILE A 184 -2.84 -0.95 4.18
CA ILE A 184 -3.23 -2.24 3.55
C ILE A 184 -2.19 -3.37 3.66
N GLN A 185 -0.91 -3.04 3.73
CA GLN A 185 0.17 -4.03 3.78
C GLN A 185 0.56 -4.39 5.22
N SER A 186 -0.29 -4.10 6.19
CA SER A 186 -0.17 -4.53 7.60
C SER A 186 -1.25 -5.56 7.93
N ASN A 187 -1.15 -6.16 9.12
CA ASN A 187 -2.13 -7.10 9.62
C ASN A 187 -3.35 -6.35 10.15
N ASP A 188 -3.15 -5.33 10.99
CA ASP A 188 -4.27 -4.57 11.54
C ASP A 188 -4.04 -3.04 11.66
N PHE A 189 -2.99 -2.51 11.05
CA PHE A 189 -2.68 -1.09 11.21
C PHE A 189 -3.66 -0.20 10.47
N TYR A 190 -3.93 0.95 11.08
CA TYR A 190 -4.77 1.99 10.50
C TYR A 190 -4.22 3.39 10.74
N LEU A 191 -4.52 4.28 9.80
CA LEU A 191 -4.16 5.70 9.83
C LEU A 191 -5.34 6.51 10.33
N ALA A 192 -5.14 7.26 11.41
CA ALA A 192 -6.18 8.10 12.00
C ALA A 192 -5.60 9.36 12.68
N PHE A 193 -6.47 10.28 13.08
CA PHE A 193 -6.13 11.32 14.06
C PHE A 193 -6.09 10.73 15.48
N GLU A 194 -5.85 11.57 16.49
CA GLU A 194 -6.07 11.20 17.89
C GLU A 194 -7.54 10.82 18.16
N SER A 195 -7.81 10.12 19.26
CA SER A 195 -9.14 9.58 19.60
C SER A 195 -10.27 10.61 19.60
N SER A 196 -9.97 11.84 20.02
CA SER A 196 -10.92 12.96 20.04
C SER A 196 -11.13 13.61 18.67
N GLY A 197 -10.44 13.15 17.64
CA GLY A 197 -10.39 13.77 16.33
C GLY A 197 -9.61 15.08 16.30
N MET A 198 -9.80 15.79 15.19
CA MET A 198 -9.14 17.06 14.92
C MET A 198 -10.16 18.21 14.82
N PRO A 199 -9.93 19.36 15.47
CA PRO A 199 -10.85 20.48 15.37
C PRO A 199 -10.96 21.03 13.94
N LEU A 200 -12.19 21.14 13.43
CA LEU A 200 -12.47 21.73 12.11
C LEU A 200 -12.31 23.27 12.10
N PHE A 201 -12.30 23.89 13.28
CA PHE A 201 -12.21 25.34 13.45
C PHE A 201 -11.07 25.71 14.40
N THR A 202 -10.52 26.91 14.25
CA THR A 202 -9.56 27.50 15.19
C THR A 202 -9.90 28.98 15.37
N ASN A 203 -10.19 29.41 16.60
CA ASN A 203 -10.72 30.76 16.90
C ASN A 203 -11.94 31.12 16.03
N ASP A 204 -12.91 30.21 15.93
CA ASP A 204 -14.12 30.31 15.11
C ASP A 204 -13.91 30.44 13.59
N ALA A 205 -12.66 30.40 13.11
CA ALA A 205 -12.34 30.36 11.69
C ALA A 205 -12.23 28.90 11.20
N PRO A 206 -12.80 28.55 10.03
CA PRO A 206 -12.59 27.24 9.43
C PRO A 206 -11.10 26.96 9.20
N ARG A 207 -10.67 25.74 9.49
CA ARG A 207 -9.30 25.29 9.21
C ARG A 207 -9.08 25.22 7.70
N ASN A 208 -7.91 25.67 7.25
CA ASN A 208 -7.46 25.58 5.86
C ASN A 208 -5.98 25.21 5.79
N GLY A 209 -5.64 24.17 5.02
CA GLY A 209 -4.28 23.71 4.79
C GLY A 209 -4.05 22.23 5.13
N GLY A 210 -2.80 21.81 4.96
CA GLY A 210 -2.33 20.46 5.29
C GLY A 210 -2.41 20.16 6.79
N VAL A 211 -2.85 18.96 7.11
CA VAL A 211 -3.04 18.45 8.48
C VAL A 211 -2.39 17.09 8.71
N THR A 212 -1.62 16.59 7.73
CA THR A 212 -0.90 15.30 7.75
C THR A 212 -0.15 15.04 9.06
N GLN A 213 0.47 16.06 9.65
CA GLN A 213 1.25 15.92 10.89
C GLN A 213 0.41 15.46 12.11
N ARG A 214 -0.92 15.48 12.02
CA ARG A 214 -1.83 14.95 13.04
C ARG A 214 -2.23 13.50 12.81
N VAL A 215 -1.92 12.96 11.64
CA VAL A 215 -2.21 11.56 11.30
C VAL A 215 -1.13 10.69 11.91
N HIS A 216 -1.55 9.60 12.55
CA HIS A 216 -0.68 8.62 13.17
C HIS A 216 -1.04 7.23 12.66
N VAL A 217 -0.06 6.33 12.68
CA VAL A 217 -0.28 4.90 12.50
C VAL A 217 -0.63 4.33 13.87
N TYR A 218 -1.69 3.54 13.90
CA TYR A 218 -2.13 2.80 15.07
C TYR A 218 -2.20 1.33 14.72
N ASP A 219 -1.79 0.51 15.68
CA ASP A 219 -1.99 -0.92 15.75
C ASP A 219 -3.36 -1.16 16.44
N ALA A 220 -4.20 -2.02 15.86
CA ALA A 220 -5.53 -2.27 16.41
C ALA A 220 -5.50 -3.26 17.60
N GLY A 221 -4.41 -4.02 17.75
CA GLY A 221 -4.21 -5.07 18.74
C GLY A 221 -5.04 -6.32 18.45
N THR A 222 -5.50 -6.51 17.21
CA THR A 222 -6.43 -7.57 16.85
C THR A 222 -5.77 -8.76 16.19
N GLU A 223 -4.65 -8.58 15.47
CA GLU A 223 -3.88 -9.67 14.86
C GLU A 223 -2.35 -9.50 15.07
N PRO A 224 -1.60 -10.58 15.34
CA PRO A 224 -0.14 -10.51 15.44
C PRO A 224 0.52 -10.05 14.14
N GLU A 225 1.55 -9.22 14.28
CA GLU A 225 2.25 -8.63 13.15
C GLU A 225 3.02 -9.66 12.30
N GLU A 226 2.97 -9.44 10.99
CA GLU A 226 3.78 -10.13 9.99
C GLU A 226 4.51 -9.10 9.13
N GLU A 227 5.61 -9.50 8.49
CA GLU A 227 6.39 -8.62 7.61
C GLU A 227 5.48 -7.94 6.57
N SER A 228 5.55 -6.61 6.50
CA SER A 228 4.72 -5.79 5.62
C SER A 228 4.85 -6.24 4.16
N GLY A 229 3.71 -6.52 3.53
CA GLY A 229 3.69 -7.01 2.14
C GLY A 229 3.96 -8.50 1.94
N VAL A 230 4.25 -9.22 3.02
CA VAL A 230 4.62 -10.64 3.01
C VAL A 230 3.57 -11.48 3.72
N GLY A 231 3.09 -11.03 4.89
CA GLY A 231 2.15 -11.74 5.74
C GLY A 231 0.91 -12.26 5.03
N ARG A 232 0.48 -13.49 5.35
CA ARG A 232 -0.72 -14.10 4.76
C ARG A 232 -2.01 -13.61 5.41
N ALA A 233 -1.93 -13.08 6.63
CA ALA A 233 -3.05 -12.48 7.33
C ALA A 233 -3.38 -11.06 6.85
N GLN A 234 -2.48 -10.43 6.08
CA GLN A 234 -2.71 -9.10 5.55
C GLN A 234 -3.75 -9.10 4.41
N ALA A 235 -4.69 -8.15 4.42
CA ALA A 235 -5.88 -8.12 3.56
C ALA A 235 -5.67 -8.52 2.08
N PRO A 236 -4.63 -8.06 1.36
CA PRO A 236 -4.43 -8.44 -0.05
C PRO A 236 -4.16 -9.93 -0.27
N ARG A 237 -3.73 -10.65 0.76
CA ARG A 237 -3.28 -12.05 0.72
C ARG A 237 -4.20 -13.01 1.48
N GLN A 238 -5.24 -12.48 2.13
CA GLN A 238 -6.27 -13.28 2.79
C GLN A 238 -7.12 -14.06 1.77
N PRO A 239 -7.68 -15.22 2.15
CA PRO A 239 -8.64 -15.95 1.32
C PRO A 239 -9.96 -15.17 1.14
N GLU A 240 -10.68 -15.44 0.05
CA GLU A 240 -11.99 -14.83 -0.25
C GLU A 240 -13.07 -15.04 0.84
N SER A 241 -12.83 -15.94 1.80
CA SER A 241 -13.74 -16.19 2.93
C SER A 241 -13.81 -15.04 3.94
N GLY A 242 -12.94 -14.02 3.82
CA GLY A 242 -12.79 -12.90 4.77
C GLY A 242 -11.84 -13.24 5.91
N ASP A 243 -11.71 -12.30 6.86
CA ASP A 243 -11.00 -12.36 8.16
C ASP A 243 -10.16 -13.63 8.37
N PHE A 244 -8.85 -13.48 8.25
CA PHE A 244 -7.89 -14.56 8.28
C PHE A 244 -6.64 -14.16 9.05
N GLY A 245 -6.46 -14.77 10.21
CA GLY A 245 -5.29 -14.64 11.04
C GLY A 245 -5.58 -15.19 12.43
N PRO A 246 -4.57 -15.34 13.30
CA PRO A 246 -4.81 -15.56 14.71
C PRO A 246 -5.25 -14.24 15.39
N ASP A 247 -6.20 -14.31 16.32
CA ASP A 247 -6.51 -13.15 17.17
C ASP A 247 -5.38 -12.91 18.19
N GLU A 248 -5.00 -11.65 18.41
CA GLU A 248 -4.07 -11.21 19.48
C GLU A 248 -4.81 -10.71 20.71
N GLY A 249 -5.76 -9.79 20.52
CA GLY A 249 -6.64 -9.27 21.58
C GLY A 249 -5.98 -8.27 22.53
N ASP A 250 -4.96 -7.57 22.05
CA ASP A 250 -4.29 -6.46 22.71
C ASP A 250 -5.10 -5.15 22.59
N ASP A 251 -4.59 -4.10 23.23
CA ASP A 251 -5.20 -2.78 23.23
C ASP A 251 -4.66 -1.96 22.04
N ILE A 252 -5.49 -1.07 21.48
CA ILE A 252 -5.05 -0.13 20.43
C ILE A 252 -3.82 0.64 20.91
N ALA A 253 -2.74 0.58 20.15
CA ALA A 253 -1.50 1.28 20.42
C ALA A 253 -1.15 2.23 19.27
N ARG A 254 -0.48 3.35 19.59
CA ARG A 254 0.13 4.19 18.56
C ARG A 254 1.51 3.61 18.26
N VAL A 255 1.77 3.29 17.00
CA VAL A 255 3.09 2.83 16.56
C VAL A 255 4.07 4.00 16.64
N GLY A 256 5.22 3.76 17.28
CA GLY A 256 6.21 4.77 17.62
C GLY A 256 7.55 4.58 16.91
N ASP A 257 8.44 5.56 17.08
CA ASP A 257 9.84 5.53 16.65
C ASP A 257 10.71 5.56 17.92
N PRO A 258 10.99 4.39 18.54
CA PRO A 258 11.62 4.33 19.85
C PRO A 258 13.12 4.62 19.82
N ASP A 259 13.80 4.35 18.71
CA ASP A 259 15.24 4.56 18.55
C ASP A 259 15.62 5.86 17.82
N ASN A 260 14.60 6.55 17.30
CA ASN A 260 14.64 7.87 16.66
C ASN A 260 15.43 7.86 15.34
N ASP A 261 15.34 6.78 14.57
CA ASP A 261 15.94 6.63 13.24
C ASP A 261 15.05 7.15 12.09
N GLY A 262 13.79 7.49 12.40
CA GLY A 262 12.81 7.99 11.45
C GLY A 262 11.83 6.94 10.92
N LEU A 263 11.97 5.69 11.35
CA LEU A 263 11.05 4.60 11.05
C LEU A 263 10.18 4.29 12.27
N LEU A 264 8.99 3.79 12.00
CA LEU A 264 8.11 3.27 13.04
C LEU A 264 8.48 1.82 13.32
N GLU A 265 8.43 1.40 14.58
CA GLU A 265 8.75 0.03 15.00
C GLU A 265 7.55 -0.59 15.72
N GLU A 266 7.21 -1.82 15.34
CA GLU A 266 6.28 -2.70 16.06
C GLU A 266 6.72 -4.15 15.87
N ASP A 267 6.73 -4.94 16.95
CA ASP A 267 7.07 -6.38 16.93
C ASP A 267 8.33 -6.81 16.16
N GLY A 268 9.30 -5.89 16.04
CA GLY A 268 10.57 -6.11 15.36
C GLY A 268 10.55 -5.87 13.85
N PHE A 269 9.47 -5.30 13.33
CA PHE A 269 9.35 -4.80 11.96
C PHE A 269 9.43 -3.26 11.93
N GLU A 270 9.93 -2.74 10.80
CA GLU A 270 10.06 -1.31 10.54
C GLU A 270 9.01 -0.87 9.51
N TYR A 271 8.42 0.31 9.70
CA TYR A 271 7.37 0.87 8.85
C TYR A 271 7.61 2.36 8.56
N ASP A 272 7.18 2.81 7.38
CA ASP A 272 7.23 4.23 7.04
C ASP A 272 6.26 5.04 7.92
N PRO A 273 6.68 6.23 8.40
CA PRO A 273 5.80 7.09 9.18
C PRO A 273 4.66 7.65 8.32
N SER A 274 3.54 8.01 8.97
CA SER A 274 2.32 8.48 8.29
C SER A 274 2.54 9.58 7.26
N HIS A 275 3.49 10.49 7.48
CA HIS A 275 3.74 11.62 6.58
C HIS A 275 4.50 11.26 5.29
N GLU A 276 5.10 10.07 5.22
CA GLU A 276 5.70 9.53 4.00
C GLU A 276 4.65 8.81 3.14
N VAL A 277 3.57 8.34 3.75
CA VAL A 277 2.55 7.55 3.05
C VAL A 277 1.30 8.35 2.68
N ILE A 278 0.78 9.24 3.55
CA ILE A 278 -0.48 9.96 3.33
C ILE A 278 -0.32 11.47 3.39
N GLU A 279 -0.99 12.20 2.50
CA GLU A 279 -1.21 13.65 2.62
C GLU A 279 -2.69 13.95 2.89
N VAL A 280 -2.97 14.69 3.96
CA VAL A 280 -4.34 15.13 4.31
C VAL A 280 -4.40 16.65 4.28
N THR A 281 -5.31 17.19 3.49
CA THR A 281 -5.57 18.63 3.39
C THR A 281 -7.04 18.92 3.68
N ILE A 282 -7.31 19.98 4.46
CA ILE A 282 -8.65 20.53 4.63
C ILE A 282 -8.72 21.87 3.90
N THR A 283 -9.75 22.04 3.08
CA THR A 283 -10.01 23.29 2.39
C THR A 283 -11.48 23.70 2.57
N PRO A 284 -11.76 24.85 3.21
CA PRO A 284 -13.10 25.41 3.28
C PRO A 284 -13.62 25.68 1.86
N GLN A 285 -14.87 25.33 1.58
CA GLN A 285 -15.50 25.54 0.28
C GLN A 285 -16.17 26.92 0.12
N ASN A 286 -15.94 27.84 1.07
CA ASN A 286 -16.57 29.16 1.12
C ASN A 286 -15.63 30.29 0.71
#